data_AF-A0A5C1B1V8-F1
#
_entry.id   AF-A0A5C1B1V8-F1
#
_cell.length_a   1.000
_cell.length_b   1.000
_cell.length_c   1.000
_cell.angle_alpha   90.00
_cell.angle_beta   90.00
_cell.angle_gamma   90.00
#
_symmetry.space_group_name_H-M   'P 1'
#
loop_
_entity.id
_entity.type
_entity.pdbx_description
1 polymer ?
#
loop_
_entity_poly.entity_id
_entity_poly.type
_entity_poly.pdbx_seq_one_letter_code
_entity_poly.pdbx_strand_id
1 'polypeptide(L)'
;MNESSALRSVSLGDGRMAIEGLSARYIQGSARRFRLKAAELRLIGGFESRDGRLEDAQRILAEAHVADGALRRAGFDGEAEAIGLTLRPLSASSEQPRLLLMLGYREEGGSEMPFADAFLAPSVFEALKADMLRGLAQEVSLSATTSLWVREEDRDLPDASPLGWYLAPGSDGKAVVPARGFIDSIEWMPQARPELLAETMPVPHAAADHEADEDWPESSAEQLRKINWSFKLLLLLLAFMMIIIAVK
;
A
#
# COMPACT_ATOMS: atom_id res chain seq x y z
N MET A 1 0.59 42.29 0.09
CA MET A 1 -0.25 42.04 -1.09
C MET A 1 -1.19 40.92 -0.72
N ASN A 2 -2.47 41.23 -0.51
CA ASN A 2 -3.51 40.24 -0.27
C ASN A 2 -3.98 39.75 -1.63
N GLU A 3 -3.38 38.67 -2.12
CA GLU A 3 -3.94 37.95 -3.27
C GLU A 3 -5.20 37.25 -2.78
N SER A 4 -6.33 37.79 -3.23
CA SER A 4 -7.63 37.16 -3.10
C SER A 4 -7.53 35.72 -3.56
N SER A 5 -7.67 34.78 -2.62
CA SER A 5 -7.99 33.38 -2.87
C SER A 5 -9.35 33.34 -3.58
N ALA A 6 -9.37 33.64 -4.88
CA ALA A 6 -10.51 33.39 -5.73
C ALA A 6 -10.82 31.89 -5.62
N LEU A 7 -12.07 31.57 -5.32
CA LEU A 7 -12.61 30.21 -5.36
C LEU A 7 -12.28 29.65 -6.76
N ARG A 8 -11.22 28.85 -6.86
CA ARG A 8 -10.84 28.24 -8.14
C ARG A 8 -11.88 27.18 -8.46
N SER A 9 -12.64 27.38 -9.53
CA SER A 9 -13.61 26.37 -9.95
C SER A 9 -12.89 25.13 -10.48
N VAL A 10 -13.42 23.96 -10.13
CA VAL A 10 -12.88 22.65 -10.51
C VAL A 10 -13.85 22.05 -11.51
N SER A 11 -13.36 21.77 -12.72
CA SER A 11 -14.14 21.07 -13.73
C SER A 11 -13.73 19.60 -13.75
N LEU A 12 -14.69 18.72 -13.50
CA LEU A 12 -14.54 17.27 -13.51
C LEU A 12 -15.43 16.68 -14.60
N GLY A 13 -14.85 15.97 -15.57
CA GLY A 13 -15.60 15.35 -16.66
C GLY A 13 -14.75 14.34 -17.43
N ASP A 14 -15.35 13.23 -17.87
CA ASP A 14 -14.70 12.18 -18.67
C ASP A 14 -13.37 11.64 -18.10
N GLY A 15 -13.26 11.53 -16.77
CA GLY A 15 -12.03 11.08 -16.10
C GLY A 15 -10.87 12.08 -16.15
N ARG A 16 -11.18 13.34 -16.47
CA ARG A 16 -10.25 14.48 -16.52
C ARG A 16 -10.65 15.54 -15.50
N MET A 17 -9.64 16.23 -15.00
CA MET A 17 -9.80 17.36 -14.09
C MET A 17 -9.01 18.55 -14.62
N ALA A 18 -9.67 19.71 -14.66
CA ALA A 18 -9.06 21.00 -14.92
C ALA A 18 -9.40 21.96 -13.77
N ILE A 19 -8.44 22.81 -13.41
CA ILE A 19 -8.60 23.80 -12.34
C ILE A 19 -8.49 25.18 -12.96
N GLU A 20 -9.48 26.03 -12.71
CA GLU A 20 -9.48 27.40 -13.22
C GLU A 20 -8.22 28.17 -12.78
N GLY A 21 -7.60 28.87 -13.74
CA GLY A 21 -6.36 29.61 -13.52
C GLY A 21 -5.08 28.77 -13.58
N LEU A 22 -5.18 27.45 -13.79
CA LEU A 22 -4.03 26.56 -13.99
C LEU A 22 -4.03 25.97 -15.40
N SER A 23 -2.88 25.99 -16.07
CA SER A 23 -2.70 25.34 -17.38
C SER A 23 -2.61 23.82 -17.28
N ALA A 24 -2.22 23.31 -16.11
CA ALA A 24 -2.08 21.88 -15.86
C ALA A 24 -3.44 21.17 -15.96
N ARG A 25 -3.46 20.07 -16.72
CA ARG A 25 -4.59 19.15 -16.82
C ARG A 25 -4.24 17.86 -16.11
N TYR A 26 -5.26 17.23 -15.54
CA TYR A 26 -5.11 16.00 -14.80
C TYR A 26 -6.03 14.92 -15.35
N ILE A 27 -5.59 13.68 -15.26
CA ILE A 27 -6.36 12.48 -15.60
C ILE A 27 -6.36 11.53 -14.41
N GLN A 28 -7.37 10.67 -14.32
CA GLN A 28 -7.39 9.66 -13.26
C GLN A 28 -6.25 8.65 -13.45
N GLY A 29 -5.43 8.46 -12.42
CA GLY A 29 -4.24 7.59 -12.43
C GLY A 29 -4.53 6.10 -12.27
N SER A 30 -5.76 5.64 -12.55
CA SER A 30 -6.20 4.26 -12.28
C SER A 30 -5.47 3.19 -13.09
N ALA A 31 -4.79 3.57 -14.17
CA ALA A 31 -3.94 2.69 -14.98
C ALA A 31 -2.63 2.28 -14.27
N ARG A 32 -2.25 2.99 -13.20
CA ARG A 32 -1.02 2.74 -12.45
C ARG A 32 -1.32 2.37 -11.00
N ARG A 33 -0.38 1.67 -10.39
CA ARG A 33 -0.46 1.33 -8.97
C ARG A 33 0.22 2.40 -8.14
N PHE A 34 -0.51 2.93 -7.16
CA PHE A 34 0.04 3.78 -6.12
C PHE A 34 0.74 2.90 -5.08
N ARG A 35 1.98 3.24 -4.73
CA ARG A 35 2.79 2.47 -3.77
C ARG A 35 3.16 3.31 -2.55
N LEU A 36 2.88 2.77 -1.36
CA LEU A 36 3.35 3.30 -0.09
C LEU A 36 4.36 2.36 0.53
N LYS A 37 5.39 2.93 1.13
CA LYS A 37 6.30 2.24 2.04
C LYS A 37 6.19 2.89 3.40
N ALA A 38 6.13 2.08 4.44
CA ALA A 38 5.97 2.54 5.81
C ALA A 38 6.93 1.83 6.75
N ALA A 39 7.41 2.57 7.75
CA ALA A 39 8.30 2.09 8.79
C ALA A 39 7.78 2.56 10.17
N GLU A 40 8.53 2.27 11.23
CA GLU A 40 8.21 2.67 12.60
C GLU A 40 6.82 2.17 13.06
N LEU A 41 6.53 0.90 12.75
CA LEU A 41 5.27 0.26 13.10
C LEU A 41 5.07 0.22 14.62
N ARG A 42 3.93 0.72 15.09
CA ARG A 42 3.55 0.76 16.50
C ARG A 42 2.14 0.23 16.70
N LEU A 43 2.01 -0.83 17.50
CA LEU A 43 0.69 -1.33 17.92
C LEU A 43 0.07 -0.38 18.94
N ILE A 44 -1.13 0.10 18.64
CA ILE A 44 -1.96 0.87 19.56
C ILE A 44 -3.20 0.03 19.88
N GLY A 45 -3.33 -0.38 21.14
CA GLY A 45 -4.53 -1.00 21.66
C GLY A 45 -5.59 0.03 22.05
N GLY A 46 -6.84 -0.40 22.14
CA GLY A 46 -7.94 0.42 22.59
C GLY A 46 -9.28 -0.25 22.37
N PHE A 47 -10.33 0.34 22.91
CA PHE A 47 -11.70 -0.10 22.68
C PHE A 47 -12.53 1.07 22.17
N GLU A 48 -13.42 0.81 21.22
CA GLU A 48 -14.40 1.78 20.75
C GLU A 48 -15.82 1.29 21.02
N SER A 49 -16.72 2.21 21.37
CA SER A 49 -18.14 1.89 21.51
C SER A 49 -18.80 2.06 20.14
N ARG A 50 -19.33 0.96 19.58
CA ARG A 50 -20.10 0.95 18.33
C ARG A 50 -21.43 0.25 18.57
N ASP A 51 -22.53 0.92 18.24
CA ASP A 51 -23.89 0.40 18.42
C ASP A 51 -24.17 -0.14 19.85
N GLY A 52 -23.57 0.51 20.86
CA GLY A 52 -23.70 0.12 22.27
C GLY A 52 -22.89 -1.13 22.67
N ARG A 53 -22.06 -1.67 21.78
CA ARG A 53 -21.10 -2.73 22.06
C ARG A 53 -19.68 -2.18 22.09
N LEU A 54 -18.88 -2.68 23.02
CA LEU A 54 -17.46 -2.38 23.07
C LEU A 54 -16.74 -3.29 22.07
N GLU A 55 -16.14 -2.71 21.04
CA GLU A 55 -15.36 -3.41 20.02
C GLU A 55 -13.86 -3.14 20.22
N ASP A 56 -13.04 -4.14 19.91
CA ASP A 56 -11.58 -3.99 19.94
C ASP A 56 -11.15 -3.06 18.81
N ALA A 57 -10.50 -1.95 19.18
CA ALA A 57 -10.13 -0.86 18.28
C ALA A 57 -8.62 -0.83 18.01
N GLN A 58 -7.98 -2.01 18.03
CA GLN A 58 -6.55 -2.11 17.75
C GLN A 58 -6.23 -1.58 16.37
N ARG A 59 -5.10 -0.89 16.30
CA ARG A 59 -4.58 -0.36 15.05
C ARG A 59 -3.06 -0.34 15.09
N ILE A 60 -2.44 -0.39 13.93
CA ILE A 60 -1.00 -0.22 13.79
C ILE A 60 -0.79 1.16 13.18
N LEU A 61 -0.01 1.99 13.85
CA LEU A 61 0.44 3.28 13.32
C LEU A 61 1.81 3.11 12.70
N ALA A 62 2.08 3.85 11.62
CA ALA A 62 3.37 3.88 10.95
C ALA A 62 3.57 5.23 10.27
N GLU A 63 4.82 5.56 9.97
CA GLU A 63 5.15 6.69 9.11
C GLU A 63 5.40 6.15 7.70
N ALA A 64 4.70 6.71 6.70
CA ALA A 64 4.74 6.26 5.32
C ALA A 64 5.24 7.34 4.36
N HIS A 65 5.80 6.90 3.23
CA HIS A 65 6.17 7.73 2.10
C HIS A 65 5.72 7.06 0.79
N VAL A 66 5.62 7.85 -0.28
CA VAL A 66 5.34 7.33 -1.62
C VAL A 66 6.62 6.70 -2.17
N ALA A 67 6.56 5.43 -2.59
CA ALA A 67 7.76 4.69 -2.95
C ALA A 67 8.42 5.19 -4.27
N ASP A 68 7.63 5.65 -5.24
CA ASP A 68 8.10 6.04 -6.58
C ASP A 68 7.45 7.33 -7.04
N GLY A 69 7.70 8.40 -6.31
CA GLY A 69 7.19 9.73 -6.63
C GLY A 69 6.72 10.47 -5.39
N ALA A 70 5.62 11.21 -5.51
CA ALA A 70 5.18 12.13 -4.48
C ALA A 70 3.65 12.22 -4.41
N LEU A 71 3.11 12.39 -3.20
CA LEU A 71 1.71 12.76 -3.00
C LEU A 71 1.61 14.28 -2.90
N ARG A 72 0.67 14.87 -3.64
CA ARG A 72 0.50 16.32 -3.79
C ARG A 72 -0.98 16.70 -3.75
N ARG A 73 -1.23 18.00 -3.58
CA ARG A 73 -2.57 18.60 -3.69
C ARG A 73 -2.66 19.33 -5.03
N ALA A 74 -3.65 19.03 -5.84
CA ALA A 74 -3.77 19.69 -7.14
C ALA A 74 -4.06 21.19 -6.96
N GLY A 75 -3.21 22.03 -7.57
CA GLY A 75 -3.30 23.49 -7.48
C GLY A 75 -2.69 24.13 -6.24
N PHE A 76 -2.00 23.35 -5.40
CA PHE A 76 -1.18 23.85 -4.31
C PHE A 76 0.28 23.44 -4.51
N ASP A 77 1.18 24.23 -3.96
CA ASP A 77 2.60 23.90 -3.92
C ASP A 77 2.90 22.90 -2.78
N GLY A 78 3.99 22.15 -2.95
CA GLY A 78 4.50 21.19 -1.98
C GLY A 78 4.10 19.74 -2.23
N GLU A 79 4.87 18.85 -1.62
CA GLU A 79 4.63 17.40 -1.60
C GLU A 79 4.63 16.89 -0.17
N ALA A 80 3.90 15.80 0.06
CA ALA A 80 3.91 15.12 1.35
C ALA A 80 5.22 14.33 1.50
N GLU A 81 6.08 14.76 2.42
CA GLU A 81 7.32 14.06 2.76
C GLU A 81 7.04 12.81 3.60
N ALA A 82 6.25 12.99 4.67
CA ALA A 82 5.81 11.92 5.56
C ALA A 82 4.27 11.89 5.59
N ILE A 83 3.70 10.69 5.59
CA ILE A 83 2.26 10.42 5.61
C ILE A 83 1.95 9.57 6.83
N GLY A 84 1.09 10.05 7.72
CA GLY A 84 0.64 9.25 8.85
C GLY A 84 -0.21 8.07 8.39
N LEU A 85 0.32 6.84 8.48
CA LEU A 85 -0.38 5.62 8.09
C LEU A 85 -1.02 4.98 9.32
N THR A 86 -2.31 4.64 9.19
CA THR A 86 -3.04 3.81 10.15
C THR A 86 -3.56 2.56 9.47
N LEU A 87 -3.10 1.39 9.93
CA LEU A 87 -3.63 0.09 9.52
C LEU A 87 -4.69 -0.36 10.54
N ARG A 88 -5.88 -0.72 10.07
CA ARG A 88 -7.01 -1.16 10.90
C ARG A 88 -7.60 -2.46 10.36
N PRO A 89 -8.07 -3.39 11.21
CA PRO A 89 -8.86 -4.49 10.74
C PRO A 89 -10.24 -3.99 10.26
N LEU A 90 -10.75 -4.56 9.18
CA LEU A 90 -12.15 -4.46 8.78
C LEU A 90 -13.01 -5.15 9.83
N SER A 91 -14.20 -4.62 10.10
CA SER A 91 -15.17 -5.31 10.94
C SER A 91 -15.52 -6.66 10.32
N ALA A 92 -15.56 -7.72 11.13
CA ALA A 92 -15.82 -9.09 10.70
C ALA A 92 -17.23 -9.29 10.07
N SER A 93 -18.13 -8.31 10.22
CA SER A 93 -19.46 -8.29 9.59
C SER A 93 -19.47 -7.70 8.17
N SER A 94 -18.32 -7.23 7.65
CA SER A 94 -18.26 -6.67 6.31
C SER A 94 -18.45 -7.75 5.24
N GLU A 95 -19.50 -7.60 4.42
CA GLU A 95 -19.85 -8.56 3.35
C GLU A 95 -18.81 -8.62 2.21
N GLN A 96 -17.86 -7.68 2.18
CA GLN A 96 -16.80 -7.63 1.18
C GLN A 96 -15.45 -7.39 1.87
N PRO A 97 -14.56 -8.40 1.95
CA PRO A 97 -13.26 -8.29 2.62
C PRO A 97 -12.22 -7.52 1.79
N ARG A 98 -12.66 -6.61 0.90
CA ARG A 98 -11.75 -5.88 0.03
C ARG A 98 -10.92 -4.92 0.88
N LEU A 99 -9.60 -5.05 0.77
CA LEU A 99 -8.66 -4.16 1.43
C LEU A 99 -8.83 -2.74 0.87
N LEU A 100 -9.03 -1.75 1.73
CA LEU A 100 -9.31 -0.37 1.32
C LEU A 100 -8.16 0.54 1.71
N LEU A 101 -7.89 1.54 0.87
CA LEU A 101 -6.99 2.63 1.16
C LEU A 101 -7.74 3.96 1.02
N MET A 102 -7.61 4.82 2.01
CA MET A 102 -8.08 6.20 1.98
C MET A 102 -6.90 7.14 2.20
N LEU A 103 -6.75 8.14 1.35
CA LEU A 103 -5.66 9.12 1.36
C LEU A 103 -6.26 10.52 1.41
N GLY A 104 -5.69 11.41 2.22
CA GLY A 104 -6.19 12.77 2.31
C GLY A 104 -5.31 13.67 3.15
N TYR A 105 -5.82 14.87 3.40
CA TYR A 105 -5.30 15.78 4.40
C TYR A 105 -6.37 15.97 5.46
N ARG A 106 -5.97 16.03 6.73
CA ARG A 106 -6.85 16.33 7.86
C ARG A 106 -6.21 17.40 8.72
N GLU A 107 -7.03 18.23 9.36
CA GLU A 107 -6.53 19.21 10.32
C GLU A 107 -6.13 18.49 11.62
N GLU A 108 -4.86 18.65 12.01
CA GLU A 108 -4.31 18.15 13.26
C GLU A 108 -3.44 19.25 13.89
N GLY A 109 -3.80 19.68 15.11
CA GLY A 109 -3.07 20.74 15.80
C GLY A 109 -3.07 22.10 15.07
N GLY A 110 -4.08 22.38 14.25
CA GLY A 110 -4.20 23.62 13.46
C GLY A 110 -3.39 23.62 12.15
N SER A 111 -2.81 22.48 11.75
CA SER A 111 -2.14 22.31 10.47
C SER A 111 -2.77 21.15 9.69
N GLU A 112 -2.85 21.27 8.36
CA GLU A 112 -3.28 20.16 7.51
C GLU A 112 -2.15 19.14 7.34
N MET A 113 -2.35 17.94 7.90
CA MET A 113 -1.38 16.84 7.81
C MET A 113 -1.87 15.76 6.84
N PRO A 114 -0.99 15.23 5.98
CA PRO A 114 -1.33 14.12 5.09
C PRO A 114 -1.52 12.84 5.90
N PHE A 115 -2.51 12.04 5.50
CA PHE A 115 -2.81 10.76 6.14
C PHE A 115 -3.10 9.66 5.12
N ALA A 116 -2.90 8.42 5.57
CA ALA A 116 -3.37 7.22 4.92
C ALA A 116 -4.08 6.31 5.95
N ASP A 117 -5.34 5.95 5.68
CA ASP A 117 -6.05 4.92 6.44
C ASP A 117 -6.18 3.67 5.56
N ALA A 118 -5.60 2.55 6.00
CA ALA A 118 -5.69 1.27 5.34
C ALA A 118 -6.54 0.30 6.18
N PHE A 119 -7.57 -0.27 5.55
CA PHE A 119 -8.47 -1.23 6.17
C PHE A 119 -8.17 -2.62 5.63
N LEU A 120 -7.71 -3.49 6.52
CA LEU A 120 -7.18 -4.80 6.20
C LEU A 120 -8.17 -5.91 6.58
N ALA A 121 -8.14 -7.03 5.87
CA ALA A 121 -8.84 -8.22 6.33
C ALA A 121 -8.32 -8.63 7.72
N PRO A 122 -9.18 -9.08 8.65
CA PRO A 122 -8.75 -9.42 10.01
C PRO A 122 -7.57 -10.40 10.07
N SER A 123 -7.55 -11.41 9.19
CA SER A 123 -6.45 -12.38 9.09
C SER A 123 -5.12 -11.75 8.70
N VAL A 124 -5.13 -10.78 7.78
CA VAL A 124 -3.91 -10.06 7.35
C VAL A 124 -3.42 -9.16 8.48
N PHE A 125 -4.33 -8.46 9.17
CA PHE A 125 -3.98 -7.62 10.31
C PHE A 125 -3.34 -8.43 11.45
N GLU A 126 -3.94 -9.55 11.83
CA GLU A 126 -3.40 -10.41 12.90
C GLU A 126 -2.07 -11.07 12.51
N ALA A 127 -1.88 -11.44 11.23
CA ALA A 127 -0.60 -11.96 10.74
C ALA A 127 0.51 -10.90 10.85
N LEU A 128 0.27 -9.69 10.35
CA LEU A 128 1.21 -8.56 10.44
C LEU A 128 1.54 -8.24 11.90
N LYS A 129 0.52 -8.18 12.77
CA LYS A 129 0.69 -7.94 14.20
C LYS A 129 1.56 -9.02 14.86
N ALA A 130 1.32 -10.29 14.57
CA ALA A 130 2.11 -11.39 15.11
C ALA A 130 3.58 -11.30 14.68
N ASP A 131 3.84 -11.01 13.40
CA ASP A 131 5.19 -10.87 12.87
C ASP A 131 5.89 -9.62 13.41
N MET A 132 5.18 -8.51 13.56
CA MET A 132 5.70 -7.28 14.19
C MET A 132 6.12 -7.53 15.64
N LEU A 133 5.29 -8.23 16.42
CA LEU A 133 5.61 -8.58 17.81
C LEU A 133 6.81 -9.54 17.92
N ARG A 134 7.13 -10.28 16.86
CA ARG A 134 8.31 -11.14 16.74
C ARG A 134 9.53 -10.43 16.14
N GLY A 135 9.40 -9.16 15.76
CA GLY A 135 10.45 -8.40 15.08
C GLY A 135 10.67 -8.77 13.60
N LEU A 136 9.77 -9.57 13.02
CA LEU A 136 9.80 -10.03 11.63
C LEU A 136 9.11 -9.04 10.66
N ALA A 137 8.38 -8.06 11.19
CA ALA A 137 7.77 -6.98 10.42
C ALA A 137 8.14 -5.62 11.03
N GLN A 138 9.04 -4.90 10.36
CA GLN A 138 9.45 -3.54 10.75
C GLN A 138 9.18 -2.53 9.64
N GLU A 139 9.09 -3.01 8.39
CA GLU A 139 8.66 -2.25 7.23
C GLU A 139 7.45 -2.91 6.57
N VAL A 140 6.52 -2.09 6.07
CA VAL A 140 5.35 -2.52 5.30
C VAL A 140 5.34 -1.80 3.97
N SER A 141 5.07 -2.53 2.89
CA SER A 141 4.81 -2.00 1.56
C SER A 141 3.37 -2.29 1.14
N LEU A 142 2.69 -1.29 0.59
CA LEU A 142 1.33 -1.37 0.08
C LEU A 142 1.31 -0.98 -1.40
N SER A 143 0.61 -1.76 -2.22
CA SER A 143 0.27 -1.38 -3.60
C SER A 143 -1.24 -1.27 -3.73
N ALA A 144 -1.74 -0.19 -4.33
CA ALA A 144 -3.16 0.05 -4.48
C ALA A 144 -3.52 0.69 -5.81
N THR A 145 -4.70 0.34 -6.35
CA THR A 145 -5.37 1.14 -7.38
C THR A 145 -6.25 2.19 -6.71
N THR A 146 -6.01 3.45 -7.04
CA THR A 146 -6.64 4.59 -6.37
C THR A 146 -7.39 5.50 -7.35
N SER A 147 -8.21 6.38 -6.80
CA SER A 147 -8.84 7.49 -7.51
C SER A 147 -7.96 8.75 -7.55
N LEU A 148 -6.66 8.63 -7.32
CA LEU A 148 -5.73 9.76 -7.40
C LEU A 148 -5.62 10.25 -8.85
N TRP A 149 -5.26 11.52 -8.98
CA TRP A 149 -5.04 12.18 -10.25
C TRP A 149 -3.54 12.19 -10.58
N VAL A 150 -3.22 12.17 -11.86
CA VAL A 150 -1.86 12.38 -12.38
C VAL A 150 -1.93 13.49 -13.42
N ARG A 151 -0.83 14.19 -13.68
CA ARG A 151 -0.84 15.20 -14.75
C ARG A 151 -0.98 14.51 -16.10
N GLU A 152 -1.71 15.13 -17.02
CA GLU A 152 -1.93 14.59 -18.36
C GLU A 152 -0.61 14.45 -19.14
N GLU A 153 0.36 15.33 -18.90
CA GLU A 153 1.71 15.29 -19.48
C GLU A 153 2.53 14.06 -19.04
N ASP A 154 2.24 13.53 -17.85
CA ASP A 154 2.94 12.38 -17.25
C ASP A 154 2.30 11.03 -17.62
N ARG A 155 1.22 11.04 -18.40
CA ARG A 155 0.42 9.85 -18.75
C ARG A 155 1.29 8.73 -19.31
N ASP A 156 2.15 9.08 -20.27
CA ASP A 156 2.91 8.13 -21.09
C ASP A 156 4.34 7.88 -20.56
N LEU A 157 4.65 8.32 -19.33
CA LEU A 157 5.93 8.00 -18.69
C LEU A 157 6.11 6.48 -18.56
N PRO A 158 7.33 5.93 -18.59
CA PRO A 158 7.56 4.54 -18.23
C PRO A 158 7.06 4.25 -16.79
N ASP A 159 6.59 3.03 -16.53
CA ASP A 159 6.04 2.64 -15.21
C ASP A 159 7.04 2.79 -14.06
N ALA A 160 8.34 2.66 -14.33
CA ALA A 160 9.41 2.84 -13.34
C ALA A 160 9.77 4.31 -13.07
N SER A 161 9.16 5.27 -13.77
CA SER A 161 9.46 6.68 -13.59
C SER A 161 8.73 7.23 -12.36
N PRO A 162 9.38 8.08 -11.54
CA PRO A 162 8.71 8.76 -10.44
C PRO A 162 7.49 9.54 -10.94
N LEU A 163 6.36 9.42 -10.24
CA LEU A 163 5.09 10.02 -10.64
C LEU A 163 4.51 10.93 -9.56
N GLY A 164 4.02 12.10 -9.97
CA GLY A 164 3.23 12.96 -9.09
C GLY A 164 1.80 12.46 -8.99
N TRP A 165 1.37 12.10 -7.77
CA TRP A 165 0.00 11.72 -7.46
C TRP A 165 -0.72 12.87 -6.77
N TYR A 166 -1.91 13.23 -7.25
CA TYR A 166 -2.61 14.43 -6.83
C TYR A 166 -3.97 14.09 -6.24
N LEU A 167 -4.25 14.68 -5.09
CA LEU A 167 -5.60 14.77 -4.55
C LEU A 167 -6.33 15.96 -5.16
N ALA A 168 -7.62 15.80 -5.45
CA ALA A 168 -8.43 16.87 -6.02
C ALA A 168 -8.73 17.95 -4.95
N PRO A 169 -8.77 19.23 -5.32
CA PRO A 169 -9.33 20.26 -4.46
C PRO A 169 -10.83 20.01 -4.17
N GLY A 170 -11.26 20.41 -2.98
CA GLY A 170 -12.65 20.44 -2.56
C GLY A 170 -13.44 21.52 -3.30
N SER A 171 -14.77 21.49 -3.14
CA SER A 171 -15.69 22.45 -3.75
C SER A 171 -15.49 23.89 -3.29
N ASP A 172 -14.85 24.08 -2.13
CA ASP A 172 -14.49 25.38 -1.57
C ASP A 172 -13.09 25.86 -2.02
N GLY A 173 -12.39 25.07 -2.83
CA GLY A 173 -11.04 25.34 -3.32
C GLY A 173 -9.96 25.40 -2.23
N LYS A 174 -10.31 25.11 -0.97
CA LYS A 174 -9.41 25.16 0.19
C LYS A 174 -9.16 23.78 0.75
N ALA A 175 -10.22 22.98 0.92
CA ALA A 175 -10.10 21.62 1.37
C ALA A 175 -9.58 20.72 0.23
N VAL A 176 -9.19 19.51 0.58
CA VAL A 176 -8.77 18.47 -0.36
C VAL A 176 -9.77 17.32 -0.27
N VAL A 177 -10.24 16.82 -1.41
CA VAL A 177 -11.11 15.64 -1.47
C VAL A 177 -10.25 14.40 -1.23
N PRO A 178 -10.56 13.57 -0.21
CA PRO A 178 -9.82 12.34 0.01
C PRO A 178 -9.96 11.38 -1.18
N ALA A 179 -8.84 10.79 -1.60
CA ALA A 179 -8.85 9.70 -2.57
C ALA A 179 -9.15 8.37 -1.88
N ARG A 180 -9.80 7.48 -2.63
CA ARG A 180 -10.08 6.11 -2.19
C ARG A 180 -9.48 5.13 -3.18
N GLY A 181 -9.15 3.94 -2.69
CA GLY A 181 -8.58 2.89 -3.50
C GLY A 181 -8.76 1.52 -2.87
N PHE A 182 -8.39 0.51 -3.65
CA PHE A 182 -8.32 -0.87 -3.22
C PHE A 182 -6.85 -1.27 -3.12
N ILE A 183 -6.47 -1.88 -2.00
CA ILE A 183 -5.12 -2.43 -1.82
C ILE A 183 -5.09 -3.77 -2.55
N ASP A 184 -4.15 -3.88 -3.47
CA ASP A 184 -3.93 -5.08 -4.30
C ASP A 184 -2.97 -6.04 -3.63
N SER A 185 -1.92 -5.50 -3.00
CA SER A 185 -0.95 -6.27 -2.23
C SER A 185 -0.46 -5.49 -1.02
N ILE A 186 -0.13 -6.26 0.02
CA ILE A 186 0.53 -5.81 1.23
C ILE A 186 1.64 -6.82 1.53
N GLU A 187 2.84 -6.32 1.75
CA GLU A 187 4.03 -7.10 2.04
C GLU A 187 4.73 -6.47 3.24
N TRP A 188 5.36 -7.27 4.09
CA TRP A 188 6.17 -6.79 5.21
C TRP A 188 7.44 -7.59 5.35
N MET A 189 8.47 -6.92 5.85
CA MET A 189 9.78 -7.51 6.03
C MET A 189 10.46 -6.97 7.31
N PRO A 190 11.46 -7.69 7.83
CA PRO A 190 12.38 -7.13 8.81
C PRO A 190 13.06 -5.89 8.23
N GLN A 191 13.43 -4.93 9.08
CA GLN A 191 14.09 -3.71 8.62
C GLN A 191 15.38 -4.08 7.88
N ALA A 192 15.56 -3.53 6.68
CA ALA A 192 16.80 -3.72 5.95
C ALA A 192 17.91 -3.03 6.75
N ARG A 193 18.78 -3.81 7.40
CA ARG A 193 19.96 -3.27 8.07
C ARG A 193 20.81 -2.57 7.00
N PRO A 194 21.18 -1.28 7.14
CA PRO A 194 21.96 -0.54 6.14
C PRO A 194 23.42 -1.02 5.93
N GLU A 195 23.77 -2.28 6.18
CA GLU A 195 25.16 -2.75 6.25
C GLU A 195 25.59 -3.75 5.16
N LEU A 196 24.83 -3.94 4.08
CA LEU A 196 25.24 -4.84 2.97
C LEU A 196 25.28 -4.18 1.58
N LEU A 197 25.48 -2.86 1.52
CA LEU A 197 25.81 -2.17 0.26
C LEU A 197 27.28 -1.73 0.17
N ALA A 198 28.13 -2.14 1.12
CA ALA A 198 29.54 -1.73 1.17
C ALA A 198 30.56 -2.80 0.76
N GLU A 199 30.19 -4.07 0.52
CA GLU A 199 31.15 -5.10 0.10
C GLU A 199 30.60 -6.02 -1.01
N THR A 200 30.48 -5.47 -2.22
CA THR A 200 30.70 -6.26 -3.44
C THR A 200 31.72 -5.55 -4.30
N MET A 201 32.96 -5.47 -3.79
CA MET A 201 34.12 -5.45 -4.66
C MET A 201 34.43 -6.90 -5.07
N PRO A 202 34.65 -7.21 -6.36
CA PRO A 202 35.01 -8.55 -6.78
C PRO A 202 36.47 -8.81 -6.38
N VAL A 203 36.67 -9.57 -5.31
CA VAL A 203 37.97 -10.20 -5.03
C VAL A 203 38.13 -11.37 -6.00
N PRO A 204 39.26 -11.50 -6.73
CA PRO A 204 39.45 -12.60 -7.67
C PRO A 204 39.51 -13.93 -6.92
N HIS A 205 38.80 -14.92 -7.46
CA HIS A 205 38.82 -16.33 -7.06
C HIS A 205 40.25 -16.85 -6.85
N ALA A 206 40.54 -17.30 -5.62
CA ALA A 206 41.51 -18.35 -5.38
C ALA A 206 40.74 -19.57 -4.85
N ALA A 207 40.79 -20.64 -5.62
CA ALA A 207 40.18 -21.93 -5.30
C ALA A 207 40.78 -22.53 -4.02
N ALA A 208 39.92 -23.10 -3.18
CA ALA A 208 40.26 -24.26 -2.36
C ALA A 208 38.94 -24.96 -1.97
N ASP A 209 38.78 -26.18 -2.49
CA ASP A 209 37.85 -27.19 -2.01
C ASP A 209 37.99 -27.37 -0.50
N HIS A 210 36.89 -27.46 0.24
CA HIS A 210 36.76 -28.26 1.45
C HIS A 210 35.28 -28.69 1.60
N GLU A 211 35.06 -30.01 1.47
CA GLU A 211 33.86 -30.70 1.91
C GLU A 211 33.68 -30.55 3.42
N ALA A 212 32.46 -30.22 3.86
CA ALA A 212 31.99 -30.49 5.20
C ALA A 212 30.49 -30.76 5.14
N ASP A 213 30.12 -32.02 5.38
CA ASP A 213 28.78 -32.46 5.74
C ASP A 213 28.28 -31.64 6.93
N GLU A 214 27.19 -30.89 6.73
CA GLU A 214 26.32 -30.45 7.81
C GLU A 214 24.88 -30.81 7.46
N ASP A 215 24.35 -31.71 8.29
CA ASP A 215 23.00 -32.25 8.32
C ASP A 215 22.00 -31.11 8.63
N TRP A 216 21.49 -30.45 7.59
CA TRP A 216 20.48 -29.39 7.73
C TRP A 216 19.10 -29.99 8.00
N PRO A 217 18.34 -29.54 9.01
CA PRO A 217 16.97 -30.01 9.21
C PRO A 217 16.12 -29.64 7.98
N GLU A 218 15.38 -30.63 7.45
CA GLU A 218 14.47 -30.53 6.28
C GLU A 218 13.90 -29.11 6.13
N SER A 219 14.50 -28.36 5.21
CA SER A 219 14.20 -26.96 4.97
C SER A 219 12.72 -26.83 4.58
N SER A 220 12.05 -25.81 5.12
CA SER A 220 10.66 -25.44 4.83
C SER A 220 10.37 -25.35 3.32
N ALA A 221 11.40 -25.15 2.50
CA ALA A 221 11.36 -25.20 1.04
C ALA A 221 10.96 -26.58 0.48
N GLU A 222 11.40 -27.69 1.08
CA GLU A 222 11.02 -29.03 0.65
C GLU A 222 9.57 -29.37 1.02
N GLN A 223 9.10 -28.89 2.19
CA GLN A 223 7.69 -29.00 2.57
C GLN A 223 6.79 -28.18 1.63
N LEU A 224 7.18 -26.95 1.27
CA LEU A 224 6.48 -26.14 0.27
C LEU A 224 6.47 -26.80 -1.12
N ARG A 225 7.57 -27.44 -1.52
CA ARG A 225 7.65 -28.16 -2.80
C ARG A 225 6.76 -29.41 -2.81
N LYS A 226 6.66 -30.11 -1.67
CA LYS A 226 5.78 -31.26 -1.47
C LYS A 226 4.30 -30.87 -1.44
N ILE A 227 3.96 -29.72 -0.84
CA ILE A 227 2.60 -29.15 -0.85
C ILE A 227 2.18 -28.71 -2.26
N ASN A 228 3.07 -28.06 -3.01
CA ASN A 228 2.79 -27.66 -4.39
C ASN A 228 2.55 -28.88 -5.30
N TRP A 229 3.28 -29.97 -5.05
CA TRP A 229 3.11 -31.23 -5.79
C TRP A 229 1.80 -31.95 -5.45
N SER A 230 1.42 -32.02 -4.17
CA SER A 230 0.15 -32.63 -3.74
C SER A 230 -1.06 -31.84 -4.24
N PHE A 231 -0.97 -30.51 -4.28
CA PHE A 231 -2.02 -29.63 -4.80
C PHE A 231 -2.24 -29.82 -6.31
N LYS A 232 -1.15 -29.97 -7.08
CA LYS A 232 -1.25 -30.31 -8.52
C LYS A 232 -1.95 -31.66 -8.74
N LEU A 233 -1.63 -32.67 -7.94
CA LEU A 233 -2.30 -33.99 -8.01
C LEU A 233 -3.79 -33.91 -7.66
N LEU A 234 -4.16 -33.12 -6.65
CA LEU A 234 -5.55 -32.89 -6.28
C LEU A 234 -6.34 -32.22 -7.41
N LEU A 235 -5.79 -31.17 -8.02
CA LEU A 235 -6.40 -30.49 -9.17
C LEU A 235 -6.59 -31.43 -10.36
N LEU A 236 -5.61 -32.29 -10.63
CA LEU A 236 -5.66 -33.24 -11.74
C LEU A 236 -6.73 -34.31 -11.52
N LEU A 237 -6.88 -34.80 -10.27
CA LEU A 237 -7.92 -35.75 -9.90
C LEU A 237 -9.32 -35.13 -9.96
N LEU A 238 -9.46 -33.87 -9.55
CA LEU A 238 -10.72 -33.12 -9.61
C LEU A 238 -11.14 -32.83 -11.05
N ALA A 239 -10.19 -32.48 -11.92
CA ALA A 239 -10.41 -32.35 -13.36
C ALA A 239 -10.85 -33.68 -13.98
N PHE A 240 -10.22 -34.79 -13.61
CA PHE A 240 -10.59 -36.11 -14.12
C PHE A 240 -11.99 -36.53 -13.65
N MET A 241 -12.35 -36.23 -12.40
CA MET A 241 -13.70 -36.49 -11.87
C MET A 241 -14.77 -35.67 -12.61
N MET A 242 -14.49 -34.39 -12.89
CA MET A 242 -15.35 -33.53 -13.71
C MET A 242 -15.55 -34.11 -15.12
N ILE A 243 -14.49 -34.61 -15.76
CA ILE A 243 -14.59 -35.25 -17.08
C ILE A 243 -15.45 -36.52 -17.01
N ILE A 244 -15.27 -37.38 -16.00
CA ILE A 244 -16.09 -38.60 -15.85
C ILE A 244 -17.57 -38.26 -15.66
N ILE A 245 -17.88 -37.23 -14.86
CA ILE A 245 -19.26 -36.78 -14.64
C ILE A 245 -19.86 -36.19 -15.92
N ALA A 246 -19.07 -35.46 -16.71
CA ALA A 246 -19.53 -34.85 -17.96
C ALA A 246 -19.73 -35.86 -19.11
N VAL A 247 -19.08 -37.03 -19.05
CA VAL A 247 -19.15 -38.09 -20.07
C VAL A 247 -20.23 -39.13 -19.75
N LYS A 248 -20.90 -39.02 -18.60
CA LYS A 248 -22.01 -39.89 -18.18
C LYS A 248 -23.36 -39.21 -18.34
#